data_AF-A0A3D4PHL4-F1
#
_entry.id   AF-A0A3D4PHL4-F1
#
_cell.length_a   1.000
_cell.length_b   1.000
_cell.length_c   1.000
_cell.angle_alpha   90.00
_cell.angle_beta   90.00
_cell.angle_gamma   90.00
#
_symmetry.space_group_name_H-M   'P 1'
#
loop_
_entity.id
_entity.type
_entity.pdbx_description
1 polymer ?
#
loop_
_entity_poly.entity_id
_entity_poly.type
_entity_poly.pdbx_seq_one_letter_code
_entity_poly.pdbx_strand_id
1 'polypeptide(L)'
;MTGQDFANVCNPFVPAAGTICSSCGSGDKYANFKWEDTDEKLSEYRRRLRDEAPAYLQHLNLIAAGSLAVVMAMLFAVMNLDRSPAIFAAAGFIAGGVCGYLFLAPELTVRLAGKRFYTSR
;
A
#
# COMPACT_ATOMS: atom_id res chain seq x y z
N MET A 1 9.88 -7.89 -16.14
CA MET A 1 9.75 -7.15 -14.86
C MET A 1 10.12 -5.70 -15.15
N THR A 2 9.21 -4.76 -14.92
CA THR A 2 9.52 -3.33 -15.12
C THR A 2 10.23 -2.76 -13.90
N GLY A 3 10.85 -1.58 -14.03
CA GLY A 3 11.46 -0.89 -12.88
C GLY A 3 10.45 -0.58 -11.77
N GLN A 4 9.19 -0.35 -12.12
CA GLN A 4 8.11 -0.11 -11.15
C GLN A 4 7.77 -1.38 -10.35
N ASP A 5 7.75 -2.54 -11.00
CA ASP A 5 7.50 -3.81 -10.32
C ASP A 5 8.58 -4.10 -9.27
N PHE A 6 9.84 -3.81 -9.62
CA PHE A 6 10.97 -3.93 -8.69
C PHE A 6 10.85 -2.95 -7.53
N ALA A 7 10.53 -1.68 -7.80
CA ALA A 7 10.31 -0.68 -6.75
C ALA A 7 9.20 -1.10 -5.78
N ASN A 8 8.12 -1.72 -6.27
CA ASN A 8 7.04 -2.23 -5.46
C ASN A 8 7.47 -3.41 -4.57
N VAL A 9 8.33 -4.31 -5.07
CA VAL A 9 8.93 -5.40 -4.27
C VAL A 9 9.83 -4.84 -3.16
N CYS A 10 10.62 -3.81 -3.46
CA CYS A 10 11.50 -3.17 -2.49
C CYS A 10 10.78 -2.25 -1.50
N ASN A 11 9.56 -1.80 -1.80
CA ASN A 11 8.78 -0.99 -0.88
C ASN A 11 7.91 -1.86 0.05
N PRO A 12 8.23 -1.97 1.36
CA PRO A 12 7.49 -2.81 2.29
C PRO A 12 6.08 -2.29 2.59
N PHE A 13 5.73 -1.06 2.19
CA PHE A 13 4.44 -0.41 2.47
C PHE A 13 3.44 -0.49 1.31
N VAL A 14 3.89 -0.86 0.11
CA VAL A 14 2.98 -1.15 -1.02
C VAL A 14 2.33 -2.51 -0.80
N PRO A 15 1.01 -2.66 -1.02
CA PRO A 15 0.38 -3.98 -1.07
C PRO A 15 0.94 -4.77 -2.25
N ALA A 16 1.77 -5.77 -1.97
CA ALA A 16 2.35 -6.64 -2.99
C ALA A 16 2.45 -8.06 -2.43
N ALA A 17 1.66 -8.97 -3.02
CA ALA A 17 1.50 -10.34 -2.54
C ALA A 17 2.09 -11.38 -3.49
N GLY A 18 2.42 -10.99 -4.72
CA GLY A 18 2.85 -11.92 -5.76
C GLY A 18 3.33 -11.23 -7.02
N THR A 19 3.87 -12.04 -7.93
CA THR A 19 4.28 -11.65 -9.27
C THR A 19 3.51 -12.48 -10.28
N ILE A 20 3.52 -12.07 -11.54
CA ILE A 20 2.91 -12.81 -12.64
C ILE A 20 4.02 -13.26 -13.59
N CYS A 21 4.05 -14.55 -13.92
CA CYS A 21 4.99 -15.06 -14.91
C CYS A 21 4.66 -14.48 -16.29
N SER A 22 5.63 -13.82 -16.92
CA SER A 22 5.44 -13.22 -18.25
C SER A 22 5.25 -14.24 -19.37
N SER A 23 5.62 -15.51 -19.16
CA SER A 23 5.49 -16.55 -20.17
C SER A 23 4.16 -17.28 -20.13
N CYS A 24 3.66 -17.65 -18.95
CA CYS A 24 2.45 -18.46 -18.80
C CYS A 24 1.28 -17.71 -18.14
N GLY A 25 1.50 -16.48 -17.66
CA GLY A 25 0.48 -15.67 -17.01
C GLY A 25 0.06 -16.16 -15.63
N SER A 26 0.68 -17.21 -15.08
CA SER A 26 0.37 -17.69 -13.73
C SER A 26 0.84 -16.67 -12.68
N GLY A 27 -0.03 -16.39 -11.72
CA GLY A 27 0.31 -15.60 -10.54
C GLY A 27 0.95 -16.48 -9.46
N ASP A 28 2.11 -16.07 -8.97
CA ASP A 28 2.82 -16.76 -7.90
C ASP A 28 3.05 -15.83 -6.71
N LYS A 29 2.96 -16.40 -5.50
CA LYS A 29 3.11 -15.64 -4.25
C LYS A 29 4.57 -15.31 -3.98
N TYR A 30 4.84 -14.13 -3.42
CA TYR A 30 6.20 -13.73 -3.00
C TYR A 30 6.85 -14.70 -2.00
N ALA A 31 6.06 -15.47 -1.24
CA ALA A 31 6.56 -16.50 -0.33
C ALA A 31 7.32 -17.65 -1.05
N ASN A 32 7.13 -17.81 -2.36
CA ASN A 32 7.78 -18.82 -3.18
C ASN A 32 9.08 -18.32 -3.84
N PHE A 33 9.37 -17.01 -3.75
CA PHE A 33 10.54 -16.40 -4.35
C PHE A 33 11.53 -15.98 -3.27
N LYS A 34 12.81 -16.10 -3.61
CA LYS A 34 13.94 -15.73 -2.76
C LYS A 34 14.94 -14.90 -3.55
N TRP A 35 15.66 -14.05 -2.83
CA TRP A 35 16.81 -13.35 -3.38
C TRP A 35 17.94 -14.35 -3.64
N GLU A 36 18.60 -14.21 -4.79
CA GLU A 36 19.63 -15.16 -5.23
C GLU A 36 20.91 -15.07 -4.38
N ASP A 37 21.24 -13.88 -3.90
CA ASP A 37 22.46 -13.58 -3.15
C ASP A 37 22.37 -13.95 -1.65
N THR A 38 21.19 -13.76 -1.05
CA THR A 38 20.96 -13.93 0.39
C THR A 38 20.14 -15.16 0.75
N ASP A 39 19.54 -15.83 -0.23
CA ASP A 39 18.57 -16.91 -0.06
C ASP A 39 17.29 -16.50 0.73
N GLU A 40 17.14 -15.21 1.03
CA GLU A 40 16.03 -14.67 1.83
C GLU A 40 14.74 -14.61 1.00
N LYS A 41 13.63 -15.11 1.57
CA LYS A 41 12.33 -15.02 0.91
C LYS A 41 11.88 -13.57 0.77
N LEU A 42 11.26 -13.21 -0.35
CA LEU A 42 10.77 -11.85 -0.57
C LEU A 42 9.78 -11.40 0.52
N SER A 43 8.97 -12.31 1.07
CA SER A 43 8.08 -12.00 2.19
C SER A 43 8.82 -11.66 3.48
N GLU A 44 9.94 -12.35 3.77
CA GLU A 44 10.76 -12.12 4.96
C GLU A 44 11.53 -10.82 4.82
N TYR A 45 12.12 -10.59 3.64
CA TYR A 45 12.79 -9.35 3.27
C TYR A 45 11.88 -8.13 3.50
N ARG A 46 10.65 -8.17 2.98
CA ARG A 46 9.68 -7.07 3.14
C ARG A 46 9.25 -6.88 4.59
N ARG A 47 9.12 -7.96 5.35
CA ARG A 47 8.80 -7.88 6.79
C ARG A 47 9.93 -7.18 7.54
N ARG A 48 11.18 -7.61 7.33
CA ARG A 48 12.37 -6.99 7.95
C ARG A 48 12.46 -5.50 7.60
N LEU A 49 12.31 -5.13 6.33
CA LEU A 49 12.32 -3.72 5.92
C LEU A 49 11.22 -2.90 6.61
N ARG A 50 10.05 -3.50 6.87
CA ARG A 50 8.98 -2.84 7.62
C ARG A 50 9.34 -2.66 9.08
N ASP A 51 9.91 -3.70 9.70
CA ASP A 51 10.30 -3.70 11.12
C ASP A 51 11.44 -2.72 11.40
N GLU A 52 12.36 -2.53 10.45
CA GLU A 52 13.44 -1.53 10.52
C GLU A 52 12.95 -0.11 10.23
N ALA A 53 11.79 0.05 9.61
CA ALA A 53 11.27 1.36 9.28
C ALA A 53 10.70 2.09 10.53
N PRO A 54 10.87 3.42 10.63
CA PRO A 54 10.28 4.20 11.70
C PRO A 54 8.77 4.00 11.85
N ALA A 55 8.30 3.92 13.10
CA ALA A 55 6.88 3.72 13.42
C ALA A 55 5.94 4.73 12.71
N TYR A 56 6.38 5.97 12.50
CA TYR A 56 5.56 6.96 11.79
C TYR A 56 5.27 6.57 10.34
N LEU A 57 6.20 5.89 9.64
CA LEU A 57 5.96 5.38 8.28
C LEU A 57 5.05 4.16 8.29
N GLN A 58 5.16 3.31 9.32
CA GLN A 58 4.27 2.17 9.50
C GLN A 58 2.81 2.60 9.68
N HIS A 59 2.57 3.71 10.38
CA HIS A 59 1.23 4.24 10.61
C HIS A 59 0.76 5.26 9.56
N LEU A 60 1.66 5.80 8.75
CA LEU A 60 1.33 6.80 7.73
C LEU A 60 0.25 6.28 6.77
N ASN A 61 0.32 5.00 6.40
CA ASN A 61 -0.69 4.38 5.55
C ASN A 61 -2.09 4.45 6.15
N LEU A 62 -2.21 4.21 7.47
CA LEU A 62 -3.49 4.26 8.17
C LEU A 62 -4.01 5.69 8.29
N ILE A 63 -3.12 6.65 8.55
CA ILE A 63 -3.48 8.07 8.66
C ILE A 63 -3.95 8.60 7.31
N ALA A 64 -3.19 8.35 6.23
CA ALA A 64 -3.54 8.75 4.89
C ALA A 64 -4.86 8.11 4.43
N ALA A 65 -5.02 6.80 4.63
CA ALA A 65 -6.26 6.10 4.32
C ALA A 65 -7.47 6.62 5.12
N GLY A 66 -7.31 6.80 6.42
CA GLY A 66 -8.35 7.31 7.31
C GLY A 66 -8.77 8.73 6.94
N SER A 67 -7.81 9.59 6.58
CA SER A 67 -8.11 10.96 6.14
C SER A 67 -8.94 10.98 4.86
N LEU A 68 -8.62 10.13 3.87
CA LEU A 68 -9.40 10.02 2.65
C LEU A 68 -10.78 9.40 2.90
N ALA A 69 -10.87 8.40 3.78
CA ALA A 69 -12.14 7.80 4.20
C ALA A 69 -13.10 8.86 4.75
N VAL A 70 -12.62 9.71 5.66
CA VAL A 70 -13.41 10.76 6.29
C VAL A 70 -13.86 11.81 5.28
N VAL A 71 -12.97 12.24 4.38
CA VAL A 71 -13.33 13.19 3.30
C VAL A 71 -14.41 12.62 2.38
N MET A 72 -14.25 11.37 1.95
CA MET A 72 -15.22 10.71 1.07
C MET A 72 -16.56 10.46 1.78
N ALA A 73 -16.54 10.08 3.05
CA ALA A 73 -17.76 9.95 3.86
C ALA A 73 -18.55 11.26 3.93
N MET A 74 -17.85 12.38 4.20
CA MET A 74 -18.49 13.70 4.25
C MET A 74 -19.05 14.12 2.89
N LEU A 75 -18.29 13.94 1.81
CA LEU A 75 -18.75 14.27 0.46
C LEU A 75 -20.02 13.48 0.09
N PHE A 76 -20.01 12.16 0.32
CA PHE A 76 -21.16 11.32 0.02
C PHE A 76 -22.38 11.65 0.87
N ALA A 77 -22.18 12.00 2.15
CA ALA A 77 -23.24 12.42 3.05
C ALA A 77 -23.89 13.73 2.56
N VAL A 78 -23.08 14.73 2.20
CA VAL A 78 -23.57 16.04 1.72
C VAL A 78 -24.31 15.91 0.39
N MET A 79 -23.79 15.11 -0.54
CA MET A 79 -24.41 14.88 -1.85
C MET A 79 -25.74 14.12 -1.79
N ASN A 80 -26.02 13.44 -0.69
CA ASN A 80 -27.22 12.60 -0.52
C ASN A 80 -28.03 13.02 0.71
N LEU A 81 -28.07 14.32 1.01
CA LEU A 81 -28.77 14.86 2.18
C LEU A 81 -30.27 14.50 2.18
N ASP A 82 -30.89 14.40 0.99
CA ASP A 82 -32.30 14.04 0.80
C ASP A 82 -32.59 12.53 0.92
N ARG A 83 -31.53 11.70 0.92
CA ARG A 83 -31.61 10.26 1.18
C ARG A 83 -31.04 9.97 2.57
N SER A 84 -30.96 8.70 2.97
CA SER A 84 -30.37 8.29 4.25
C SER A 84 -28.87 8.63 4.32
N PRO A 85 -28.48 9.77 4.93
CA PRO A 85 -27.11 10.28 4.81
C PRO A 85 -26.12 9.36 5.51
N ALA A 86 -26.57 8.61 6.53
CA ALA A 86 -25.79 7.61 7.24
C ALA A 86 -25.30 6.46 6.33
N ILE A 87 -26.14 5.97 5.41
CA ILE A 87 -25.77 4.87 4.51
C ILE A 87 -24.71 5.33 3.52
N PHE A 88 -24.89 6.53 2.96
CA PHE A 88 -23.94 7.11 2.01
C PHE A 88 -22.63 7.52 2.69
N ALA A 89 -22.69 8.03 3.92
CA ALA A 89 -21.49 8.28 4.73
C ALA A 89 -20.70 7.00 4.98
N ALA A 90 -21.36 5.91 5.36
CA ALA A 90 -20.71 4.62 5.58
C ALA A 90 -20.08 4.07 4.27
N ALA A 91 -20.79 4.16 3.15
CA ALA A 91 -20.27 3.77 1.85
C ALA A 91 -19.04 4.62 1.44
N GLY A 92 -19.11 5.93 1.62
CA GLY A 92 -18.00 6.86 1.36
C GLY A 92 -16.80 6.60 2.26
N PHE A 93 -17.02 6.27 3.54
CA PHE A 93 -15.95 5.90 4.47
C PHE A 93 -15.22 4.63 4.02
N ILE A 94 -15.96 3.57 3.67
CA ILE A 94 -15.37 2.31 3.22
C ILE A 94 -14.62 2.53 1.90
N ALA A 95 -15.25 3.17 0.92
CA ALA A 95 -14.63 3.42 -0.38
C ALA A 95 -13.37 4.30 -0.26
N GLY A 96 -13.45 5.40 0.48
CA GLY A 96 -12.32 6.29 0.70
C GLY A 96 -11.19 5.63 1.49
N GLY A 97 -11.51 4.79 2.48
CA GLY A 97 -10.53 4.02 3.24
C GLY A 97 -9.78 3.01 2.38
N VAL A 98 -10.50 2.24 1.56
CA VAL A 98 -9.91 1.27 0.63
C VAL A 98 -9.04 1.97 -0.42
N CYS A 99 -9.56 3.01 -1.08
CA CYS A 99 -8.81 3.77 -2.08
C CYS A 99 -7.58 4.45 -1.46
N GLY A 100 -7.73 5.02 -0.27
CA GLY A 100 -6.65 5.71 0.43
C GLY A 100 -5.55 4.75 0.83
N TYR A 101 -5.92 3.55 1.30
CA TYR A 101 -4.97 2.51 1.69
C TYR A 101 -4.24 1.88 0.50
N LEU A 102 -4.93 1.63 -0.61
CA LEU A 102 -4.34 0.94 -1.77
C LEU A 102 -3.51 1.85 -2.67
N PHE A 103 -3.86 3.13 -2.80
CA PHE A 103 -3.24 4.02 -3.80
C PHE A 103 -2.52 5.21 -3.18
N LEU A 104 -3.16 5.94 -2.26
CA LEU A 104 -2.60 7.20 -1.74
C LEU A 104 -1.49 6.96 -0.71
N ALA A 105 -1.74 6.06 0.22
CA ALA A 105 -0.86 5.69 1.31
C ALA A 105 0.52 5.17 0.83
N PRO A 106 0.60 4.24 -0.13
CA PRO A 106 1.89 3.76 -0.64
C PRO A 106 2.68 4.86 -1.34
N GLU A 107 2.03 5.71 -2.14
CA GLU A 107 2.67 6.81 -2.87
C GLU A 107 3.25 7.87 -1.92
N LEU A 108 2.50 8.26 -0.89
CA LEU A 108 2.98 9.16 0.17
C LEU A 108 4.18 8.56 0.88
N THR A 109 4.13 7.26 1.17
CA THR A 109 5.21 6.57 1.85
C THR A 109 6.45 6.47 0.96
N VAL A 110 6.33 6.19 -0.35
CA VAL A 110 7.45 6.26 -1.30
C VAL A 110 8.08 7.64 -1.30
N ARG A 111 7.29 8.71 -1.38
CA ARG A 111 7.83 10.07 -1.47
C ARG A 111 8.54 10.53 -0.19
N LEU A 112 8.03 10.11 0.97
CA LEU A 112 8.59 10.47 2.27
C LEU A 112 9.76 9.55 2.67
N ALA A 113 9.66 8.26 2.38
CA ALA A 113 10.68 7.25 2.68
C ALA A 113 11.82 7.24 1.64
N GLY A 114 11.51 7.57 0.38
CA GLY A 114 12.43 7.49 -0.76
C GLY A 114 13.67 8.37 -0.63
N LYS A 115 13.68 9.35 0.27
CA LYS A 115 14.87 10.15 0.58
C LYS A 115 15.83 9.49 1.58
N ARG A 116 15.44 8.41 2.26
CA ARG A 116 16.25 7.75 3.31
C ARG A 116 16.67 6.31 2.97
N PHE A 117 15.83 5.54 2.30
CA PHE A 117 16.09 4.09 2.10
C PHE A 117 16.84 3.73 0.82
N TYR A 118 16.90 4.63 -0.17
CA TYR A 118 17.62 4.37 -1.44
C TYR A 118 19.06 4.91 -1.46
N THR A 119 19.55 5.47 -0.34
CA THR A 119 20.90 6.03 -0.22
C THR A 119 21.84 5.19 0.65
N SER A 120 21.45 4.00 1.10
CA SER A 120 22.36 3.13 1.87
C SER A 120 22.91 1.98 1.03
N ARG A 121 24.18 2.17 0.65
CA ARG A 121 25.16 1.27 0.00
C ARG A 121 25.18 1.28 -1.52
#